data_AF-A0A497RMW3-F1
#
_entry.id   AF-A0A497RMW3-F1
#
_cell.length_a   1.000
_cell.length_b   1.000
_cell.length_c   1.000
_cell.angle_alpha   90.00
_cell.angle_beta   90.00
_cell.angle_gamma   90.00
#
_symmetry.space_group_name_H-M   'P 1'
#
loop_
_entity.id
_entity.type
_entity.pdbx_description
1 polymer ?
#
loop_
_entity_poly.entity_id
_entity_poly.type
_entity_poly.pdbx_seq_one_letter_code
_entity_poly.pdbx_strand_id
1 'polypeptide(L)'
;MQKKVKISLGIIAVACGLILLFTPLIYVHTNAWIKTWEDVGLNDKPWGVQNVYATVYDDQGNPVGHYETHNNLTIAGIRDFIRHRLFNSSASLGTAHYIAIGTGTDDGNVTNNEALVSELDRKAATEYIPGGAYNKYGLNATFTFTGSHTLKEAGVLTQSSGGILVFYVNDWNIGVDSSWTVQVSWQITINEG
;
A
#
# COMPACT_ATOMS: atom_id res chain seq x y z
N MET A 1 79.28 34.50 -16.96
CA MET A 1 78.86 34.92 -15.60
C MET A 1 77.34 34.74 -15.48
N GLN A 2 76.86 33.67 -14.84
CA GLN A 2 75.44 33.51 -14.50
C GLN A 2 75.15 34.14 -13.14
N LYS A 3 74.25 35.13 -13.09
CA LYS A 3 73.74 35.72 -11.84
C LYS A 3 72.73 34.74 -11.23
N LYS A 4 73.12 34.03 -10.16
CA LYS A 4 72.17 33.28 -9.33
C LYS A 4 71.33 34.25 -8.50
N VAL A 5 70.04 34.37 -8.82
CA VAL A 5 69.07 35.10 -7.99
C VAL A 5 68.78 34.23 -6.76
N LYS A 6 69.22 34.67 -5.58
CA LYS A 6 68.81 34.08 -4.29
C LYS A 6 67.43 34.61 -3.97
N ILE A 7 66.39 33.86 -4.31
CA ILE A 7 65.04 34.12 -3.78
C ILE A 7 65.05 33.61 -2.34
N SER A 8 64.87 34.52 -1.37
CA SER A 8 64.86 34.15 0.04
C SER A 8 63.60 33.36 0.36
N LEU A 9 63.74 32.30 1.16
CA LEU A 9 62.63 31.48 1.67
C LEU A 9 61.53 32.33 2.34
N GLY A 10 61.91 33.50 2.89
CA GLY A 10 60.99 34.44 3.52
C GLY A 10 59.98 35.07 2.55
N ILE A 11 60.34 35.30 1.28
CA ILE A 11 59.42 35.89 0.29
C ILE A 11 58.34 34.87 -0.13
N ILE A 12 58.69 33.59 -0.22
CA ILE A 12 57.74 32.51 -0.52
C ILE A 12 56.79 32.29 0.65
N ALA A 13 57.30 32.33 1.90
CA ALA A 13 56.48 32.19 3.10
C ALA A 13 55.47 33.34 3.26
N VAL A 14 55.86 34.59 2.92
CA VAL A 14 54.96 35.75 2.95
C VAL A 14 53.91 35.68 1.84
N ALA A 15 54.27 35.22 0.64
CA ALA A 15 53.31 35.04 -0.45
C ALA A 15 52.27 33.94 -0.15
N CYS A 16 52.68 32.81 0.44
CA CYS A 16 51.75 31.76 0.87
C CYS A 16 50.87 32.18 2.06
N GLY A 17 51.41 32.97 2.99
CA GLY A 17 50.66 33.52 4.13
C GLY A 17 49.59 34.53 3.70
N LEU A 18 49.88 35.40 2.73
CA LEU A 18 48.90 36.36 2.19
C LEU A 18 47.80 35.67 1.37
N ILE A 19 48.10 34.60 0.64
CA ILE A 19 47.08 33.84 -0.09
C ILE A 19 46.09 33.18 0.89
N LEU A 20 46.56 32.68 2.03
CA LEU A 20 45.69 32.07 3.05
C LEU A 20 44.89 33.11 3.87
N LEU A 21 45.39 34.35 4.00
CA LEU A 21 44.73 35.41 4.77
C LEU A 21 43.68 36.20 3.96
N PHE A 22 43.70 36.13 2.63
CA PHE A 22 42.79 36.88 1.75
C PHE A 22 41.95 36.00 0.81
N THR A 23 42.11 34.68 0.80
CA THR A 23 41.04 33.83 0.28
C THR A 23 39.87 33.92 1.25
N PRO A 24 38.69 34.45 0.85
CA PRO A 24 37.52 34.22 1.65
C PRO A 24 37.41 32.71 1.79
N LEU A 25 37.45 32.22 3.03
CA LEU A 25 36.95 30.89 3.33
C LEU A 25 35.46 30.97 3.01
N ILE A 26 35.11 30.73 1.74
CA ILE A 26 33.72 30.59 1.34
C ILE A 26 33.29 29.29 1.99
N TYR A 27 32.74 29.42 3.19
CA TYR A 27 32.02 28.36 3.83
C TYR A 27 30.79 28.14 2.97
N VAL A 28 30.93 27.26 1.97
CA VAL A 28 29.81 26.80 1.17
C VAL A 28 28.99 25.94 2.12
N HIS A 29 28.05 26.59 2.83
CA HIS A 29 26.90 25.88 3.34
C HIS A 29 26.16 25.37 2.10
N THR A 30 26.49 24.15 1.67
CA THR A 30 25.58 23.39 0.83
C THR A 30 24.45 22.95 1.75
N ASN A 31 23.55 23.87 2.03
CA ASN A 31 22.25 23.51 2.55
C ASN A 31 21.50 22.82 1.41
N ALA A 32 21.75 21.52 1.25
CA ALA A 32 20.92 20.68 0.41
C ALA A 32 19.63 20.39 1.20
N TRP A 33 18.63 21.25 1.05
CA TRP A 33 17.28 20.91 1.44
C TRP A 33 16.65 20.17 0.27
N ILE A 34 16.69 18.84 0.29
CA ILE A 34 15.69 18.04 -0.42
C ILE A 34 14.65 17.66 0.63
N LYS A 35 13.53 18.38 0.62
CA LYS A 35 12.29 17.92 1.24
C LYS A 35 11.19 18.07 0.21
N THR A 36 10.99 17.00 -0.55
CA THR A 36 9.67 16.62 -1.03
C THR A 36 9.52 15.16 -0.61
N TRP A 37 8.96 14.96 0.59
CA TRP A 37 8.41 13.66 0.93
C TRP A 37 7.13 13.56 0.12
N GLU A 38 7.22 13.07 -1.11
CA GLU A 38 6.02 12.50 -1.74
C GLU A 38 5.82 11.17 -1.03
N ASP A 39 5.06 11.22 0.07
CA ASP A 39 4.73 10.02 0.83
C ASP A 39 3.77 9.19 -0.04
N VAL A 40 4.24 8.06 -0.58
CA VAL A 40 3.36 7.15 -1.32
C VAL A 40 2.38 6.54 -0.33
N GLY A 41 1.11 6.94 -0.44
CA GLY A 41 0.03 6.50 0.44
C GLY A 41 -0.88 5.49 -0.27
N LEU A 42 -1.21 4.40 0.41
CA LEU A 42 -2.40 3.61 0.09
C LEU A 42 -3.60 4.25 0.77
N ASN A 43 -4.78 4.20 0.14
CA ASN A 43 -6.01 4.66 0.78
C ASN A 43 -6.45 3.68 1.89
N ASP A 44 -5.76 3.77 3.02
CA ASP A 44 -6.08 3.25 4.34
C ASP A 44 -6.28 4.48 5.25
N LYS A 45 -7.50 5.03 5.21
CA LYS A 45 -7.86 6.19 6.03
C LYS A 45 -9.14 5.85 6.78
N PRO A 46 -9.18 6.02 8.11
CA PRO A 46 -10.34 5.66 8.92
C PRO A 46 -11.58 6.54 8.66
N TRP A 47 -11.44 7.64 7.89
CA TRP A 47 -12.53 8.59 7.67
C TRP A 47 -12.57 9.09 6.22
N GLY A 48 -13.77 9.09 5.63
CA GLY A 48 -14.11 9.89 4.46
C GLY A 48 -13.84 9.27 3.09
N VAL A 49 -13.29 8.06 3.00
CA VAL A 49 -13.13 7.34 1.72
C VAL A 49 -13.52 5.88 1.88
N GLN A 50 -14.73 5.53 1.44
CA GLN A 50 -15.10 4.14 1.24
C GLN A 50 -14.51 3.66 -0.09
N ASN A 51 -13.96 2.46 -0.07
CA ASN A 51 -13.26 1.88 -1.21
C ASN A 51 -13.34 0.35 -1.22
N VAL A 52 -14.19 -0.22 -0.39
CA VAL A 52 -14.59 -1.62 -0.46
C VAL A 52 -16.11 -1.64 -0.49
N TYR A 53 -16.66 -2.28 -1.50
CA TYR A 53 -18.09 -2.31 -1.78
C TYR A 53 -18.56 -3.74 -1.84
N ALA A 54 -19.70 -4.03 -1.22
CA ALA A 54 -20.40 -5.30 -1.38
C ALA A 54 -21.84 -5.02 -1.82
N THR A 55 -22.24 -5.57 -2.96
CA THR A 55 -23.63 -5.51 -3.43
C THR A 55 -24.22 -6.91 -3.40
N VAL A 56 -25.35 -7.04 -2.71
CA VAL A 56 -26.09 -8.29 -2.52
C VAL A 56 -27.23 -8.33 -3.52
N TYR A 57 -27.39 -9.46 -4.21
CA TYR A 57 -28.46 -9.68 -5.16
C TYR A 57 -29.31 -10.88 -4.74
N ASP A 58 -30.63 -10.77 -4.90
CA ASP A 58 -31.56 -11.89 -4.75
C ASP A 58 -31.43 -12.90 -5.92
N ASP A 59 -32.27 -13.94 -5.88
CA ASP A 59 -32.29 -15.01 -6.88
C ASP A 59 -32.83 -14.58 -8.24
N GLN A 60 -33.49 -13.42 -8.33
CA GLN A 60 -33.89 -12.82 -9.59
C GLN A 60 -32.86 -11.81 -10.12
N GLY A 61 -31.75 -11.60 -9.39
CA GLY A 61 -30.69 -10.67 -9.76
C GLY A 61 -30.99 -9.20 -9.43
N ASN A 62 -31.97 -8.92 -8.56
CA ASN A 62 -32.23 -7.56 -8.09
C ASN A 62 -31.29 -7.24 -6.92
N PRO A 63 -30.73 -6.03 -6.86
CA PRO A 63 -29.94 -5.61 -5.72
C PRO A 63 -30.84 -5.45 -4.49
N VAL A 64 -30.53 -6.20 -3.42
CA VAL A 64 -31.24 -6.14 -2.14
C VAL A 64 -30.43 -5.47 -1.02
N GLY A 65 -29.14 -5.22 -1.26
CA GLY A 65 -28.28 -4.50 -0.32
C GLY A 65 -27.04 -3.95 -0.99
N HIS A 66 -26.58 -2.80 -0.49
CA HIS A 66 -25.31 -2.19 -0.87
C HIS A 66 -24.60 -1.73 0.40
N TYR A 67 -23.34 -2.14 0.53
CA TYR A 67 -22.51 -1.92 1.71
C TYR A 67 -21.20 -1.30 1.28
N GLU A 68 -20.77 -0.30 2.02
CA GLU A 68 -19.59 0.48 1.73
C GLU A 68 -18.74 0.57 2.99
N THR A 69 -17.51 0.08 2.92
CA THR A 69 -16.55 0.12 4.03
C THR A 69 -15.21 0.68 3.57
N HIS A 70 -14.37 1.01 4.54
CA HIS A 70 -12.99 1.41 4.33
C HIS A 70 -12.06 0.19 4.31
N ASN A 71 -11.13 0.22 3.38
CA ASN A 71 -10.02 -0.70 3.31
C ASN A 71 -9.08 -0.50 4.52
N ASN A 72 -8.60 -1.60 5.10
CA ASN A 72 -7.46 -1.57 6.03
C ASN A 72 -6.30 -2.34 5.43
N LEU A 73 -5.11 -1.75 5.49
CA LEU A 73 -3.89 -2.41 5.09
C LEU A 73 -3.31 -3.16 6.31
N THR A 74 -3.08 -4.47 6.18
CA THR A 74 -2.56 -5.25 7.31
C THR A 74 -1.05 -5.06 7.48
N ILE A 75 -0.54 -5.35 8.68
CA ILE A 75 0.89 -5.37 8.97
C ILE A 75 1.61 -6.38 8.05
N ALA A 76 1.00 -7.55 7.79
CA ALA A 76 1.55 -8.53 6.86
C ALA A 76 1.56 -7.99 5.41
N GLY A 77 0.53 -7.27 5.00
CA GLY A 77 0.47 -6.55 3.72
C GLY A 77 1.62 -5.56 3.55
N ILE A 78 1.93 -4.77 4.58
CA ILE A 78 3.06 -3.82 4.57
C ILE A 78 4.40 -4.54 4.58
N ARG A 79 4.63 -5.36 5.60
CA ARG A 79 5.93 -5.96 5.91
C ARG A 79 6.35 -7.00 4.88
N ASP A 80 5.38 -7.79 4.42
CA ASP A 80 5.65 -8.95 3.58
C ASP A 80 5.27 -8.60 2.14
N PHE A 81 4.04 -8.20 1.83
CA PHE A 81 3.68 -7.96 0.42
C PHE A 81 4.37 -6.72 -0.20
N ILE A 82 4.17 -5.52 0.36
CA ILE A 82 4.68 -4.27 -0.22
C ILE A 82 6.21 -4.24 -0.20
N ARG A 83 6.81 -4.56 0.95
CA ARG A 83 8.28 -4.58 1.07
C ARG A 83 8.92 -5.54 0.07
N HIS A 84 8.37 -6.74 -0.11
CA HIS A 84 8.91 -7.68 -1.08
C HIS A 84 8.78 -7.16 -2.51
N ARG A 85 7.65 -6.54 -2.87
CA ARG A 85 7.46 -5.92 -4.20
C ARG A 85 8.44 -4.79 -4.49
N LEU A 86 8.81 -4.01 -3.48
CA LEU A 86 9.73 -2.88 -3.64
C LEU A 86 11.22 -3.28 -3.61
N PHE A 87 11.60 -4.23 -2.75
CA PHE A 87 13.01 -4.48 -2.45
C PHE A 87 13.49 -5.90 -2.75
N ASN A 88 12.61 -6.81 -3.17
CA ASN A 88 12.96 -8.21 -3.41
C ASN A 88 12.32 -8.77 -4.68
N SER A 89 12.95 -8.51 -5.82
CA SER A 89 12.54 -9.01 -7.13
C SER A 89 12.66 -10.53 -7.32
N SER A 90 13.30 -11.24 -6.40
CA SER A 90 13.47 -12.70 -6.46
C SER A 90 12.36 -13.49 -5.74
N ALA A 91 11.49 -12.82 -4.99
CA ALA A 91 10.40 -13.47 -4.27
C ALA A 91 9.21 -13.77 -5.21
N SER A 92 8.82 -15.04 -5.32
CA SER A 92 7.62 -15.46 -6.06
C SER A 92 6.34 -15.28 -5.21
N LEU A 93 6.17 -14.10 -4.60
CA LEU A 93 4.90 -13.79 -3.97
C LEU A 93 3.84 -13.59 -5.06
N GLY A 94 2.70 -14.25 -4.90
CA GLY A 94 1.56 -14.08 -5.79
C GLY A 94 1.12 -12.62 -5.87
N THR A 95 0.34 -12.28 -6.89
CA THR A 95 -0.38 -11.00 -6.96
C THR A 95 -1.47 -10.98 -5.89
N ALA A 96 -1.77 -9.80 -5.32
CA ALA A 96 -2.92 -9.62 -4.45
C ALA A 96 -4.20 -9.71 -5.31
N HIS A 97 -4.68 -10.94 -5.55
CA HIS A 97 -5.61 -11.26 -6.63
C HIS A 97 -6.73 -12.21 -6.18
N TYR A 98 -6.79 -12.56 -4.91
CA TYR A 98 -7.89 -13.36 -4.38
C TYR A 98 -8.70 -12.52 -3.42
N ILE A 99 -10.02 -12.49 -3.57
CA ILE A 99 -10.91 -11.95 -2.55
C ILE A 99 -11.45 -13.13 -1.75
N ALA A 100 -11.34 -13.05 -0.43
CA ALA A 100 -11.99 -13.96 0.49
C ALA A 100 -13.07 -13.23 1.30
N ILE A 101 -14.10 -13.98 1.69
CA ILE A 101 -15.15 -13.54 2.60
C ILE A 101 -15.23 -14.52 3.77
N GLY A 102 -15.65 -14.02 4.92
CA GLY A 102 -15.72 -14.82 6.14
C GLY A 102 -16.81 -14.38 7.10
N THR A 103 -16.99 -15.20 8.13
CA THR A 103 -18.00 -15.02 9.18
C THR A 103 -17.39 -14.76 10.54
N GLY A 104 -16.07 -14.63 10.62
CA GLY A 104 -15.34 -14.45 11.86
C GLY A 104 -15.51 -13.05 12.43
N THR A 105 -15.06 -12.88 13.65
CA THR A 105 -15.05 -11.59 14.35
C THR A 105 -13.69 -11.47 15.00
N ASP A 106 -12.95 -10.43 14.66
CA ASP A 106 -11.59 -10.22 15.17
C ASP A 106 -11.58 -9.60 16.58
N ASP A 107 -10.39 -9.27 17.05
CA ASP A 107 -10.13 -8.64 18.34
C ASP A 107 -10.34 -7.10 18.34
N GLY A 108 -10.85 -6.55 17.24
CA GLY A 108 -11.00 -5.11 17.00
C GLY A 108 -9.78 -4.44 16.37
N ASN A 109 -8.69 -5.17 16.12
CA ASN A 109 -7.49 -4.64 15.46
C ASN A 109 -7.29 -5.22 14.06
N VAL A 110 -7.97 -4.62 13.10
CA VAL A 110 -7.92 -4.96 11.65
C VAL A 110 -6.53 -5.02 11.02
N THR A 111 -5.50 -4.46 11.66
CA THR A 111 -4.15 -4.42 11.08
C THR A 111 -3.32 -5.65 11.45
N ASN A 112 -3.67 -6.41 12.48
CA ASN A 112 -2.83 -7.50 13.00
C ASN A 112 -3.13 -8.87 12.37
N ASN A 113 -4.23 -9.00 11.61
CA ASN A 113 -4.64 -10.25 11.01
C ASN A 113 -3.67 -10.71 9.91
N GLU A 114 -3.24 -11.96 9.98
CA GLU A 114 -2.47 -12.64 8.92
C GLU A 114 -3.36 -13.45 7.97
N ALA A 115 -4.58 -13.74 8.39
CA ALA A 115 -5.64 -14.41 7.64
C ALA A 115 -7.02 -13.94 8.14
N LEU A 116 -8.08 -14.25 7.39
CA LEU A 116 -9.45 -14.11 7.89
C LEU A 116 -9.63 -15.01 9.12
N VAL A 117 -10.38 -14.53 10.11
CA VAL A 117 -10.65 -15.23 11.37
C VAL A 117 -11.42 -16.53 11.11
N SER A 118 -12.41 -16.49 10.22
CA SER A 118 -13.18 -17.65 9.77
C SER A 118 -13.57 -17.46 8.31
N GLU A 119 -12.63 -17.78 7.42
CA GLU A 119 -12.84 -17.79 5.97
C GLU A 119 -13.96 -18.78 5.58
N LEU A 120 -14.91 -18.29 4.77
CA LEU A 120 -16.03 -19.06 4.24
C LEU A 120 -15.76 -19.48 2.79
N ASP A 121 -15.35 -18.53 1.96
CA ASP A 121 -15.08 -18.75 0.53
C ASP A 121 -14.00 -17.78 0.04
N ARG A 122 -13.28 -18.17 -1.01
CA ARG A 122 -12.23 -17.38 -1.65
C ARG A 122 -12.25 -17.60 -3.15
N LYS A 123 -12.22 -16.50 -3.89
CA LYS A 123 -12.26 -16.52 -5.36
C LYS A 123 -11.15 -15.66 -5.96
N ALA A 124 -10.62 -16.10 -7.09
CA ALA A 124 -9.77 -15.25 -7.92
C ALA A 124 -10.60 -14.04 -8.37
N ALA A 125 -10.04 -12.86 -8.22
CA ALA A 125 -10.70 -11.62 -8.57
C ALA A 125 -10.55 -11.32 -10.08
N THR A 126 -11.40 -10.47 -10.60
CA THR A 126 -11.20 -9.83 -11.91
C THR A 126 -10.68 -8.42 -11.68
N GLU A 127 -9.53 -8.12 -12.28
CA GLU A 127 -8.90 -6.80 -12.19
C GLU A 127 -9.62 -5.78 -13.07
N TYR A 128 -9.69 -4.53 -12.63
CA TYR A 128 -10.20 -3.40 -13.42
C TYR A 128 -9.57 -2.08 -12.98
N ILE A 129 -9.75 -1.01 -13.76
CA ILE A 129 -9.27 0.34 -13.44
C ILE A 129 -10.46 1.25 -13.10
N PRO A 130 -10.73 1.55 -11.81
CA PRO A 130 -11.85 2.37 -11.40
C PRO A 130 -11.78 3.79 -12.01
N GLY A 131 -12.78 4.13 -12.82
CA GLY A 131 -12.88 5.44 -13.46
C GLY A 131 -11.74 5.78 -14.42
N GLY A 132 -10.95 4.79 -14.87
CA GLY A 132 -9.82 4.99 -15.79
C GLY A 132 -8.63 5.76 -15.20
N ALA A 133 -8.61 6.02 -13.89
CA ALA A 133 -7.53 6.77 -13.26
C ALA A 133 -6.27 5.90 -13.11
N TYR A 134 -5.11 6.45 -13.50
CA TYR A 134 -3.82 5.73 -13.50
C TYR A 134 -3.37 5.27 -12.11
N ASN A 135 -3.93 5.86 -11.06
CA ASN A 135 -3.56 5.64 -9.68
C ASN A 135 -4.59 4.82 -8.90
N LYS A 136 -5.61 4.28 -9.59
CA LYS A 136 -6.67 3.44 -9.02
C LYS A 136 -6.64 2.04 -9.61
N TYR A 137 -6.76 1.05 -8.75
CA TYR A 137 -6.74 -0.37 -9.09
C TYR A 137 -7.93 -1.05 -8.43
N GLY A 138 -8.63 -1.88 -9.18
CA GLY A 138 -9.88 -2.52 -8.77
C GLY A 138 -9.80 -4.03 -8.83
N LEU A 139 -10.42 -4.71 -7.88
CA LEU A 139 -10.59 -6.16 -7.84
C LEU A 139 -12.07 -6.49 -7.61
N ASN A 140 -12.64 -7.37 -8.44
CA ASN A 140 -14.03 -7.82 -8.31
C ASN A 140 -14.11 -9.33 -8.11
N ALA A 141 -14.96 -9.79 -7.20
CA ALA A 141 -15.29 -11.20 -7.05
C ALA A 141 -16.78 -11.39 -6.74
N THR A 142 -17.37 -12.44 -7.28
CA THR A 142 -18.79 -12.77 -7.07
C THR A 142 -18.92 -14.08 -6.31
N PHE A 143 -19.56 -14.02 -5.15
CA PHE A 143 -19.79 -15.13 -4.25
C PHE A 143 -21.23 -15.63 -4.36
N THR A 144 -21.37 -16.93 -4.18
CA THR A 144 -22.63 -17.69 -4.24
C THR A 144 -22.65 -18.58 -3.01
N PHE A 145 -23.82 -18.81 -2.42
CA PHE A 145 -23.92 -19.51 -1.14
C PHE A 145 -24.70 -20.81 -1.27
N THR A 146 -24.44 -21.76 -0.38
CA THR A 146 -25.22 -23.01 -0.27
C THR A 146 -26.09 -23.05 0.99
N GLY A 147 -26.07 -21.97 1.78
CA GLY A 147 -26.80 -21.82 3.03
C GLY A 147 -26.85 -20.35 3.44
N SER A 148 -27.51 -20.09 4.57
CA SER A 148 -27.60 -18.74 5.11
C SER A 148 -26.38 -18.40 5.97
N HIS A 149 -25.81 -17.21 5.76
CA HIS A 149 -24.62 -16.74 6.47
C HIS A 149 -24.76 -15.26 6.84
N THR A 150 -23.98 -14.83 7.83
CA THR A 150 -23.72 -13.41 8.09
C THR A 150 -22.25 -13.16 7.83
N LEU A 151 -21.96 -12.50 6.71
CA LEU A 151 -20.59 -12.10 6.38
C LEU A 151 -20.19 -10.94 7.28
N LYS A 152 -19.03 -11.10 7.90
CA LYS A 152 -18.49 -10.15 8.89
C LYS A 152 -17.11 -9.63 8.53
N GLU A 153 -16.41 -10.35 7.67
CA GLU A 153 -15.07 -9.99 7.25
C GLU A 153 -14.86 -10.29 5.77
N ALA A 154 -13.91 -9.59 5.19
CA ALA A 154 -13.38 -9.88 3.87
C ALA A 154 -11.94 -9.44 3.76
N GLY A 155 -11.24 -9.97 2.77
CA GLY A 155 -9.86 -9.59 2.55
C GLY A 155 -9.34 -9.91 1.16
N VAL A 156 -8.22 -9.28 0.82
CA VAL A 156 -7.49 -9.55 -0.42
C VAL A 156 -6.23 -10.35 -0.08
N LEU A 157 -6.09 -11.52 -0.69
CA LEU A 157 -4.97 -12.43 -0.48
C LEU A 157 -4.15 -12.65 -1.76
N THR A 158 -2.92 -13.11 -1.55
CA THR A 158 -1.98 -13.35 -2.66
C THR A 158 -2.11 -14.72 -3.33
N GLN A 159 -2.89 -15.65 -2.75
CA GLN A 159 -2.99 -17.04 -3.20
C GLN A 159 -4.40 -17.61 -3.02
N SER A 160 -4.73 -18.67 -3.77
CA SER A 160 -6.01 -19.38 -3.69
C SER A 160 -6.21 -20.17 -2.39
N SER A 161 -5.15 -20.40 -1.64
CA SER A 161 -5.15 -20.97 -0.29
C SER A 161 -3.91 -20.48 0.45
N GLY A 162 -4.04 -20.15 1.74
CA GLY A 162 -2.97 -19.49 2.49
C GLY A 162 -2.62 -18.12 1.89
N GLY A 163 -1.32 -17.84 1.74
CA GLY A 163 -0.84 -16.57 1.23
C GLY A 163 -0.85 -15.45 2.27
N ILE A 164 -0.58 -14.23 1.80
CA ILE A 164 -0.54 -13.03 2.64
C ILE A 164 -1.89 -12.34 2.53
N LEU A 165 -2.55 -12.11 3.67
CA LEU A 165 -3.67 -11.18 3.75
C LEU A 165 -3.14 -9.76 3.62
N VAL A 166 -3.33 -9.13 2.46
CA VAL A 166 -2.81 -7.78 2.18
C VAL A 166 -3.75 -6.71 2.72
N PHE A 167 -5.04 -6.89 2.44
CA PHE A 167 -6.09 -5.95 2.81
C PHE A 167 -7.20 -6.67 3.55
N TYR A 168 -7.84 -5.98 4.49
CA TYR A 168 -8.80 -6.59 5.40
C TYR A 168 -9.89 -5.62 5.85
N VAL A 169 -11.10 -6.15 6.05
CA VAL A 169 -12.25 -5.45 6.63
C VAL A 169 -12.96 -6.43 7.59
N ASN A 170 -13.46 -5.92 8.71
CA ASN A 170 -14.08 -6.71 9.80
C ASN A 170 -15.42 -6.11 10.30
N ASP A 171 -15.91 -5.08 9.64
CA ASP A 171 -17.07 -4.28 10.05
C ASP A 171 -18.31 -4.62 9.22
N TRP A 172 -18.27 -5.71 8.46
CA TRP A 172 -19.42 -6.18 7.70
C TRP A 172 -20.48 -6.78 8.62
N ASN A 173 -21.73 -6.60 8.20
CA ASN A 173 -22.87 -7.30 8.79
C ASN A 173 -23.87 -7.60 7.68
N ILE A 174 -23.45 -8.46 6.74
CA ILE A 174 -24.18 -8.74 5.50
C ILE A 174 -24.85 -10.10 5.64
N GLY A 175 -26.17 -10.10 5.79
CA GLY A 175 -26.97 -11.32 5.76
C GLY A 175 -27.15 -11.81 4.32
N VAL A 176 -26.88 -13.09 4.09
CA VAL A 176 -27.07 -13.76 2.80
C VAL A 176 -27.80 -15.08 2.98
N ASP A 177 -28.52 -15.51 1.95
CA ASP A 177 -29.14 -16.83 1.88
C ASP A 177 -28.60 -17.63 0.68
N SER A 178 -28.93 -18.93 0.65
CA SER A 178 -28.51 -19.91 -0.34
C SER A 178 -28.84 -19.56 -1.80
N SER A 179 -29.82 -18.71 -2.04
CA SER A 179 -30.20 -18.30 -3.38
C SER A 179 -29.60 -16.95 -3.80
N TRP A 180 -28.88 -16.27 -2.90
CA TRP A 180 -28.37 -14.92 -3.11
C TRP A 180 -26.94 -14.94 -3.64
N THR A 181 -26.52 -13.80 -4.18
CA THR A 181 -25.13 -13.58 -4.59
C THR A 181 -24.59 -12.30 -3.99
N VAL A 182 -23.28 -12.26 -3.74
CA VAL A 182 -22.58 -11.05 -3.29
C VAL A 182 -21.48 -10.73 -4.27
N GLN A 183 -21.54 -9.53 -4.84
CA GLN A 183 -20.45 -8.96 -5.63
C GLN A 183 -19.63 -8.04 -4.73
N VAL A 184 -18.36 -8.41 -4.51
CA VAL A 184 -17.40 -7.61 -3.77
C VAL A 184 -16.50 -6.88 -4.77
N SER A 185 -16.33 -5.59 -4.54
CA SER A 185 -15.47 -4.71 -5.32
C SER A 185 -14.51 -3.99 -4.38
N TRP A 186 -13.22 -4.21 -4.58
CA TRP A 186 -12.15 -3.60 -3.79
C TRP A 186 -11.41 -2.57 -4.64
N GLN A 187 -11.32 -1.34 -4.16
CA GLN A 187 -10.63 -0.25 -4.83
C GLN A 187 -9.43 0.21 -4.02
N ILE A 188 -8.27 0.13 -4.65
CA ILE A 188 -6.98 0.54 -4.10
C ILE A 188 -6.59 1.80 -4.84
N THR A 189 -6.41 2.89 -4.11
CA THR A 189 -5.81 4.11 -4.66
C THR A 189 -4.41 4.25 -4.10
N ILE A 190 -3.44 4.47 -4.98
CA ILE A 190 -2.04 4.77 -4.63
C ILE A 190 -1.83 6.25 -4.94
N ASN A 191 -1.61 7.11 -3.95
CA ASN A 191 -1.40 8.54 -4.17
C ASN A 191 0.04 8.92 -3.87
N GLU A 192 0.53 9.92 -4.60
CA GLU A 192 1.66 10.74 -4.18
C GLU A 192 1.15 11.70 -3.08
N GLY A 193 1.89 11.79 -1.98
CA GLY A 193 1.58 12.63 -0.81
C GLY A 193 2.03 14.06 -0.95
#